data_AF-A0A085BAJ9-F1
#
_entry.id   AF-A0A085BAJ9-F1
#
_cell.length_a   1.000
_cell.length_b   1.000
_cell.length_c   1.000
_cell.angle_alpha   90.00
_cell.angle_beta   90.00
_cell.angle_gamma   90.00
#
_symmetry.space_group_name_H-M   'P 1'
#
loop_
_entity.id
_entity.type
_entity.pdbx_description
1 polymer ?
#
loop_
_entity_poly.entity_id
_entity_poly.type
_entity_poly.pdbx_seq_one_letter_code
_entity_poly.pdbx_strand_id
1 'polypeptide(L)'
;MKKIIALSITLLTLLNCKTLEIDKEVYKGLPDGLYGNFVTSKGEILVKFEDEKSPVTVANFVGLAQGKIENKSKKKGEPFYDGTIFHRVIKDFMIQGGDPQGTGMGDPGYKFGDEKNDLQHTGKGILSMANSGPNTNGSQFFITEIATPWLDGRHTIFGKVVGGEAVIDSIANVEKGPQDKPKTDIVLTKLAVFSKGDKYKHYDAAKIFEEGKAKIEEKNKAYLAKAEEEKAKKLKEFVESQEKLVNDMKAGMQSTESGLYYKITKQTSGVNPTPGQTVAVHYAGKLINGEEFDNSFKRNAPIDIPIGVGQVIKGWDEGILLLKEGETATLLIPPALGYGERGAGGVIPPNSWLVFDVELVSIQK
;
A
#
# COMPACT_ATOMS: atom_id res chain seq x y z
N MET A 1 -0.27 71.30 43.85
CA MET A 1 -1.55 70.57 43.79
C MET A 1 -1.69 69.95 42.41
N LYS A 2 -1.83 68.62 42.37
CA LYS A 2 -2.03 67.79 41.17
C LYS A 2 -3.37 68.11 40.52
N LYS A 3 -3.41 68.27 39.18
CA LYS A 3 -4.60 67.92 38.39
C LYS A 3 -4.15 67.13 37.16
N ILE A 4 -4.39 65.84 37.25
CA ILE A 4 -4.34 64.84 36.19
C ILE A 4 -5.58 65.09 35.32
N ILE A 5 -5.41 65.26 34.01
CA ILE A 5 -6.51 65.18 33.04
C ILE A 5 -6.28 63.92 32.21
N ALA A 6 -7.32 63.11 32.18
CA ALA A 6 -7.36 61.74 31.71
C ALA A 6 -7.48 61.61 30.18
N LEU A 7 -6.80 60.59 29.69
CA LEU A 7 -7.20 59.59 28.67
C LEU A 7 -8.35 59.92 27.71
N SER A 8 -8.07 59.81 26.41
CA SER A 8 -8.98 59.18 25.44
C SER A 8 -8.16 58.57 24.31
N ILE A 9 -7.74 57.30 24.47
CA ILE A 9 -7.30 56.45 23.37
C ILE A 9 -8.43 55.45 23.17
N THR A 10 -9.28 55.71 22.19
CA THR A 10 -10.31 54.79 21.74
C THR A 10 -9.90 54.28 20.37
N LEU A 11 -9.60 52.99 20.32
CA LEU A 11 -10.27 51.99 19.46
C LEU A 11 -9.28 50.85 19.16
N LEU A 12 -9.12 49.96 20.14
CA LEU A 12 -8.53 48.66 19.91
C LEU A 12 -9.54 47.83 19.11
N THR A 13 -9.30 47.64 17.82
CA THR A 13 -10.04 46.67 17.02
C THR A 13 -9.74 45.27 17.57
N LEU A 14 -10.72 44.70 18.28
CA LEU A 14 -10.75 43.27 18.60
C LEU A 14 -10.88 42.49 17.29
N LEU A 15 -9.76 42.23 16.61
CA LEU A 15 -9.70 41.10 15.70
C LEU A 15 -9.86 39.85 16.57
N ASN A 16 -11.00 39.18 16.37
CA ASN A 16 -11.30 37.87 16.90
C ASN A 16 -10.32 36.86 16.26
N CYS A 17 -9.08 36.85 16.72
CA CYS A 17 -8.05 35.93 16.28
C CYS A 17 -8.41 34.58 16.89
N LYS A 18 -9.07 33.71 16.11
CA LYS A 18 -9.13 32.28 16.42
C LYS A 18 -7.70 31.85 16.74
N THR A 19 -7.43 31.50 17.99
CA THR A 19 -6.16 30.91 18.38
C THR A 19 -5.98 29.67 17.53
N LEU A 20 -5.03 29.73 16.60
CA LEU A 20 -4.56 28.55 15.89
C LEU A 20 -4.04 27.59 16.96
N GLU A 21 -4.64 26.41 17.05
CA GLU A 21 -4.26 25.35 18.00
C GLU A 21 -3.05 24.57 17.48
N ILE A 22 -2.11 25.32 16.93
CA ILE A 22 -0.84 24.85 16.39
C ILE A 22 0.16 26.01 16.50
N ASP A 23 1.41 25.67 16.77
CA ASP A 23 2.49 26.64 16.78
C ASP A 23 2.57 27.42 15.45
N LYS A 24 2.83 28.73 15.55
CA LYS A 24 2.84 29.63 14.39
C LYS A 24 3.95 29.31 13.42
N GLU A 25 5.12 28.91 13.89
CA GLU A 25 6.25 28.55 13.04
C GLU A 25 6.00 27.22 12.34
N VAL A 26 5.39 26.25 13.05
CA VAL A 26 4.90 25.01 12.43
C VAL A 26 3.92 25.33 11.30
N TYR A 27 2.88 26.15 11.56
CA TYR A 27 1.90 26.56 10.54
C TYR A 27 2.54 27.24 9.32
N LYS A 28 3.51 28.13 9.53
CA LYS A 28 4.25 28.80 8.45
C LYS A 28 4.99 27.80 7.57
N GLY A 29 5.56 26.74 8.15
CA GLY A 29 6.30 25.70 7.44
C GLY A 29 5.45 24.70 6.67
N LEU A 30 4.14 24.59 6.95
CA LEU A 30 3.27 23.64 6.25
C LEU A 30 3.04 24.02 4.78
N PRO A 31 2.92 23.08 3.84
CA PRO A 31 2.41 23.36 2.51
C PRO A 31 0.90 23.67 2.55
N ASP A 32 0.34 24.12 1.43
CA ASP A 32 -1.12 24.22 1.28
C ASP A 32 -1.77 22.84 1.51
N GLY A 33 -2.91 22.84 2.19
CA GLY A 33 -3.57 21.60 2.60
C GLY A 33 -4.62 21.79 3.70
N LEU A 34 -5.33 20.71 3.98
CA LEU A 34 -6.21 20.55 5.13
C LEU A 34 -5.52 19.70 6.19
N TYR A 35 -5.58 20.11 7.46
CA TYR A 35 -4.82 19.52 8.54
C TYR A 35 -5.67 19.27 9.79
N GLY A 36 -5.28 18.26 10.56
CA GLY A 36 -5.82 17.96 11.88
C GLY A 36 -4.69 17.89 12.91
N ASN A 37 -4.78 18.67 13.99
CA ASN A 37 -3.93 18.50 15.16
C ASN A 37 -4.66 17.68 16.22
N PHE A 38 -4.17 16.48 16.49
CA PHE A 38 -4.72 15.55 17.46
C PHE A 38 -4.00 15.81 18.79
N VAL A 39 -4.65 16.55 19.68
CA VAL A 39 -4.11 16.85 21.00
C VAL A 39 -4.47 15.69 21.93
N THR A 40 -3.51 14.83 22.22
CA THR A 40 -3.72 13.65 23.05
C THR A 40 -3.12 13.83 24.44
N SER A 41 -3.54 13.01 25.39
CA SER A 41 -2.90 12.88 26.72
C SER A 41 -1.41 12.47 26.69
N LYS A 42 -0.88 12.08 25.52
CA LYS A 42 0.53 11.70 25.30
C LYS A 42 1.32 12.68 24.43
N GLY A 43 0.68 13.74 23.94
CA GLY A 43 1.27 14.72 23.03
C GLY A 43 0.44 14.97 21.79
N GLU A 44 0.95 15.81 20.91
CA GLU A 44 0.27 16.23 19.69
C GLU A 44 0.70 15.40 18.48
N ILE A 45 -0.28 15.00 17.66
CA ILE A 45 -0.04 14.35 16.37
C ILE A 45 -0.64 15.24 15.28
N LEU A 46 0.22 15.77 14.42
CA LEU A 46 -0.21 16.61 13.31
C LEU A 46 -0.39 15.75 12.05
N VAL A 47 -1.58 15.81 11.46
CA VAL A 47 -1.94 15.07 10.24
C VAL A 47 -2.23 16.03 9.10
N LYS A 48 -1.70 15.74 7.92
CA LYS A 48 -2.18 16.28 6.64
C LYS A 48 -3.23 15.32 6.08
N PHE A 49 -4.41 15.83 5.73
CA PHE A 49 -5.46 15.02 5.13
C PHE A 49 -5.25 14.86 3.62
N GLU A 50 -5.72 13.73 3.09
CA GLU A 50 -5.67 13.38 1.66
C GLU A 50 -7.01 13.74 0.98
N ASP A 51 -7.41 15.02 1.06
CA ASP A 51 -8.74 15.50 0.62
C ASP A 51 -8.99 15.37 -0.89
N GLU A 52 -7.94 15.19 -1.69
CA GLU A 52 -8.07 14.96 -3.13
C GLU A 52 -8.31 13.49 -3.48
N LYS A 53 -7.69 12.58 -2.73
CA LYS A 53 -7.73 11.13 -2.97
C LYS A 53 -8.88 10.44 -2.22
N SER A 54 -9.27 10.99 -1.08
CA SER A 54 -10.35 10.47 -0.21
C SER A 54 -11.28 11.61 0.24
N PRO A 55 -11.89 12.37 -0.69
CA PRO A 55 -12.64 13.59 -0.38
C PRO A 55 -13.81 13.36 0.57
N VAL A 56 -14.57 12.27 0.42
CA VAL A 56 -15.77 12.03 1.23
C VAL A 56 -15.38 11.59 2.64
N THR A 57 -14.33 10.78 2.77
CA THR A 57 -13.81 10.31 4.06
C THR A 57 -13.22 11.46 4.86
N VAL A 58 -12.40 12.31 4.22
CA VAL A 58 -11.87 13.52 4.87
C VAL A 58 -13.00 14.47 5.27
N ALA A 59 -13.99 14.67 4.40
CA ALA A 59 -15.15 15.51 4.70
C ALA A 59 -15.97 14.98 5.88
N ASN A 60 -16.21 13.67 5.96
CA ASN A 60 -16.84 13.03 7.13
C ASN A 60 -16.03 13.31 8.40
N PHE A 61 -14.73 13.01 8.37
CA PHE A 61 -13.86 13.15 9.53
C PHE A 61 -13.79 14.60 10.03
N VAL A 62 -13.56 15.54 9.13
CA VAL A 62 -13.51 16.98 9.45
C VAL A 62 -14.86 17.51 9.91
N GLY A 63 -15.95 17.10 9.26
CA GLY A 63 -17.30 17.52 9.63
C GLY A 63 -17.70 17.05 11.03
N LEU A 64 -17.33 15.81 11.40
CA LEU A 64 -17.50 15.27 12.76
C LEU A 64 -16.61 16.02 13.77
N ALA A 65 -15.33 16.25 13.45
CA ALA A 65 -14.41 17.00 14.31
C ALA A 65 -14.91 18.44 14.59
N GLN A 66 -15.53 19.08 13.60
CA GLN A 66 -16.09 20.43 13.73
C GLN A 66 -17.52 20.47 14.31
N GLY A 67 -18.13 19.32 14.62
CA GLY A 67 -19.52 19.23 15.09
C GLY A 67 -20.57 19.66 14.04
N LYS A 68 -20.20 19.66 12.76
CA LYS A 68 -21.06 20.10 11.65
C LYS A 68 -21.91 19.00 11.03
N ILE A 69 -21.55 17.74 11.25
CA ILE A 69 -22.32 16.58 10.79
C ILE A 69 -23.20 16.07 11.93
N GLU A 70 -24.49 15.93 11.65
CA GLU A 70 -25.45 15.34 12.58
C GLU A 70 -25.12 13.87 12.83
N ASN A 71 -25.18 13.46 14.09
CA ASN A 71 -24.81 12.11 14.53
C ASN A 71 -25.64 11.73 15.77
N LYS A 72 -25.59 10.45 16.15
CA LYS A 72 -26.35 9.92 17.29
C LYS A 72 -25.63 9.98 18.63
N SER A 73 -24.37 10.40 18.66
CA SER A 73 -23.49 10.26 19.83
C SER A 73 -23.24 11.58 20.57
N LYS A 74 -23.33 12.72 19.87
CA LYS A 74 -23.07 14.06 20.40
C LYS A 74 -24.15 15.03 19.92
N LYS A 75 -24.36 16.12 20.64
CA LYS A 75 -25.34 17.14 20.22
C LYS A 75 -24.80 17.90 19.01
N LYS A 76 -25.71 18.47 18.22
CA LYS A 76 -25.35 19.31 17.08
C LYS A 76 -24.45 20.47 17.53
N GLY A 77 -23.34 20.68 16.83
CA GLY A 77 -22.33 21.69 17.15
C GLY A 77 -21.27 21.23 18.16
N GLU A 78 -21.42 20.08 18.80
CA GLU A 78 -20.37 19.52 19.67
C GLU A 78 -19.33 18.75 18.81
N PRO A 79 -18.03 19.03 18.97
CA PRO A 79 -16.96 18.24 18.35
C PRO A 79 -17.08 16.76 18.69
N PHE A 80 -17.13 15.90 17.67
CA PHE A 80 -17.40 14.47 17.85
C PHE A 80 -16.28 13.75 18.62
N TYR A 81 -15.04 14.05 18.27
CA TYR A 81 -13.85 13.31 18.70
C TYR A 81 -13.28 13.76 20.05
N ASP A 82 -13.66 14.94 20.52
CA ASP A 82 -13.16 15.50 21.77
C ASP A 82 -13.61 14.61 22.94
N GLY A 83 -12.63 14.12 23.70
CA GLY A 83 -12.80 13.19 24.82
C GLY A 83 -12.88 11.71 24.43
N THR A 84 -12.80 11.36 23.14
CA THR A 84 -12.71 9.94 22.75
C THR A 84 -11.34 9.35 23.13
N ILE A 85 -11.24 8.02 23.20
CA ILE A 85 -10.00 7.33 23.56
C ILE A 85 -9.44 6.51 22.40
N PHE A 86 -8.14 6.23 22.46
CA PHE A 86 -7.53 5.14 21.71
C PHE A 86 -7.83 3.81 22.42
N HIS A 87 -8.93 3.18 22.03
CA HIS A 87 -9.48 2.01 22.71
C HIS A 87 -8.79 0.70 22.35
N ARG A 88 -7.95 0.68 21.31
CA ARG A 88 -7.17 -0.49 20.90
C ARG A 88 -5.82 -0.06 20.35
N VAL A 89 -4.75 -0.65 20.88
CA VAL A 89 -3.38 -0.26 20.56
C VAL A 89 -2.53 -1.52 20.42
N ILE A 90 -1.86 -1.70 19.28
CA ILE A 90 -1.05 -2.90 19.01
C ILE A 90 0.31 -2.47 18.51
N LYS A 91 1.34 -2.86 19.27
CA LYS A 91 2.73 -2.60 18.92
C LYS A 91 3.09 -3.29 17.59
N ASP A 92 3.86 -2.61 16.77
CA ASP A 92 4.28 -3.02 15.43
C ASP A 92 3.07 -3.25 14.52
N PHE A 93 2.00 -2.48 14.75
CA PHE A 93 0.81 -2.50 13.91
C PHE A 93 0.15 -1.13 13.82
N MET A 94 -0.63 -0.70 14.83
CA MET A 94 -1.42 0.52 14.78
C MET A 94 -1.99 0.96 16.15
N ILE A 95 -2.43 2.22 16.21
CA ILE A 95 -3.24 2.80 17.29
C ILE A 95 -4.63 3.16 16.74
N GLN A 96 -5.71 2.67 17.36
CA GLN A 96 -7.09 2.85 16.89
C GLN A 96 -7.93 3.65 17.89
N GLY A 97 -8.69 4.61 17.38
CA GLY A 97 -9.56 5.52 18.14
C GLY A 97 -10.82 5.92 17.39
N GLY A 98 -11.50 6.97 17.85
CA GLY A 98 -12.68 7.53 17.18
C GLY A 98 -14.00 6.84 17.49
N ASP A 99 -14.03 5.96 18.49
CA ASP A 99 -15.27 5.40 19.04
C ASP A 99 -15.80 6.30 20.18
N PRO A 100 -17.01 6.88 20.07
CA PRO A 100 -17.61 7.68 21.14
C PRO A 100 -17.89 6.92 22.44
N GLN A 101 -18.00 5.59 22.39
CA GLN A 101 -18.22 4.72 23.56
C GLN A 101 -16.93 4.13 24.13
N GLY A 102 -15.82 4.16 23.37
CA GLY A 102 -14.54 3.58 23.78
C GLY A 102 -14.54 2.05 23.94
N THR A 103 -15.45 1.35 23.24
CA THR A 103 -15.62 -0.11 23.30
C THR A 103 -15.09 -0.83 22.04
N GLY A 104 -14.82 -0.08 20.98
CA GLY A 104 -14.55 -0.58 19.63
C GLY A 104 -15.81 -0.85 18.80
N MET A 105 -17.01 -0.68 19.37
CA MET A 105 -18.27 -1.01 18.70
C MET A 105 -19.11 0.22 18.32
N GLY A 106 -18.81 1.39 18.88
CA GLY A 106 -19.60 2.60 18.60
C GLY A 106 -19.28 3.22 17.24
N ASP A 107 -20.25 4.02 16.76
CA ASP A 107 -20.20 4.72 15.49
C ASP A 107 -21.05 6.01 15.57
N PRO A 108 -21.05 6.88 14.53
CA PRO A 108 -21.80 8.14 14.56
C PRO A 108 -23.30 7.95 14.27
N GLY A 109 -23.78 6.72 14.12
CA GLY A 109 -25.18 6.39 13.81
C GLY A 109 -25.47 6.14 12.33
N TYR A 110 -24.43 6.10 11.50
CA TYR A 110 -24.49 5.83 10.05
C TYR A 110 -23.22 5.13 9.56
N LYS A 111 -23.29 4.62 8.31
CA LYS A 111 -22.15 4.03 7.58
C LYS A 111 -22.03 4.64 6.18
N PHE A 112 -20.82 4.62 5.62
CA PHE A 112 -20.58 5.04 4.23
C PHE A 112 -19.51 4.17 3.54
N GLY A 113 -19.46 4.28 2.21
CA GLY A 113 -18.60 3.46 1.34
C GLY A 113 -17.10 3.70 1.54
N ASP A 114 -16.28 2.74 1.11
CA ASP A 114 -14.83 2.93 0.99
C ASP A 114 -14.49 3.77 -0.24
N GLU A 115 -13.49 4.63 -0.19
CA GLU A 115 -13.00 5.36 -1.38
C GLU A 115 -11.79 4.64 -1.96
N LYS A 116 -11.94 4.06 -3.16
CA LYS A 116 -10.85 3.38 -3.85
C LYS A 116 -9.90 4.40 -4.48
N ASN A 117 -8.61 4.26 -4.17
CA ASN A 117 -7.53 5.06 -4.74
C ASN A 117 -6.21 4.26 -4.70
N ASP A 118 -5.11 4.92 -5.04
CA ASP A 118 -3.76 4.40 -5.17
C ASP A 118 -2.90 4.59 -3.90
N LEU A 119 -3.47 5.08 -2.80
CA LEU A 119 -2.77 5.19 -1.53
C LEU A 119 -2.52 3.81 -0.91
N GLN A 120 -1.38 3.67 -0.24
CA GLN A 120 -0.91 2.43 0.37
C GLN A 120 -0.41 2.66 1.79
N HIS A 121 -0.55 1.65 2.66
CA HIS A 121 -0.06 1.67 4.03
C HIS A 121 1.44 1.39 4.08
N THR A 122 2.21 2.34 3.54
CA THR A 122 3.65 2.20 3.25
C THR A 122 4.56 2.31 4.48
N GLY A 123 4.04 2.70 5.64
CA GLY A 123 4.86 2.90 6.82
C GLY A 123 4.09 3.49 8.00
N LYS A 124 4.84 3.99 8.97
CA LYS A 124 4.32 4.70 10.15
C LYS A 124 3.54 5.94 9.76
N GLY A 125 2.52 6.28 10.54
CA GLY A 125 1.81 7.55 10.44
C GLY A 125 0.76 7.62 9.35
N ILE A 126 0.34 6.50 8.75
CA ILE A 126 -0.77 6.49 7.79
C ILE A 126 -2.09 6.49 8.56
N LEU A 127 -2.92 7.50 8.35
CA LEU A 127 -4.26 7.62 8.94
C LEU A 127 -5.29 6.98 8.01
N SER A 128 -6.06 6.02 8.53
CA SER A 128 -6.95 5.19 7.75
C SER A 128 -8.22 4.82 8.53
N MET A 129 -9.32 4.58 7.82
CA MET A 129 -10.61 4.25 8.45
C MET A 129 -10.61 2.82 9.00
N ALA A 130 -11.04 2.65 10.25
CA ALA A 130 -11.42 1.34 10.76
C ALA A 130 -12.83 0.99 10.25
N ASN A 131 -13.03 -0.28 9.87
CA ASN A 131 -14.31 -0.79 9.38
C ASN A 131 -14.51 -2.25 9.80
N SER A 132 -15.75 -2.75 9.67
CA SER A 132 -16.16 -4.13 9.98
C SER A 132 -16.41 -4.94 8.71
N GLY A 133 -15.72 -4.59 7.62
CA GLY A 133 -15.96 -5.11 6.27
C GLY A 133 -16.21 -3.99 5.26
N PRO A 134 -16.29 -4.33 3.96
CA PRO A 134 -16.43 -3.35 2.89
C PRO A 134 -17.61 -2.39 3.11
N ASN A 135 -17.39 -1.10 2.86
CA ASN A 135 -18.41 -0.05 2.92
C ASN A 135 -19.08 0.14 4.30
N THR A 136 -18.34 -0.12 5.38
CA THR A 136 -18.82 0.07 6.76
C THR A 136 -18.06 1.16 7.51
N ASN A 137 -17.53 2.16 6.79
CA ASN A 137 -16.85 3.29 7.41
C ASN A 137 -17.83 4.09 8.29
N GLY A 138 -17.34 4.56 9.45
CA GLY A 138 -18.11 5.37 10.40
C GLY A 138 -17.27 6.53 10.92
N SER A 139 -16.91 6.50 12.20
CA SER A 139 -16.04 7.50 12.84
C SER A 139 -14.69 6.93 13.30
N GLN A 140 -14.59 5.61 13.45
CA GLN A 140 -13.37 5.00 13.94
C GLN A 140 -12.26 5.05 12.90
N PHE A 141 -11.04 5.30 13.36
CA PHE A 141 -9.84 5.41 12.56
C PHE A 141 -8.67 4.74 13.26
N PHE A 142 -7.61 4.46 12.52
CA PHE A 142 -6.33 4.05 13.07
C PHE A 142 -5.17 4.80 12.42
N ILE A 143 -4.06 4.86 13.14
CA ILE A 143 -2.76 5.36 12.65
C ILE A 143 -1.77 4.22 12.73
N THR A 144 -1.10 3.91 11.61
CA THR A 144 -0.12 2.81 11.53
C THR A 144 1.17 3.10 12.30
N GLU A 145 1.78 2.08 12.89
CA GLU A 145 3.13 2.13 13.49
C GLU A 145 4.20 1.61 12.52
N ILE A 146 3.83 0.71 11.61
CA ILE A 146 4.70 0.11 10.58
C ILE A 146 4.00 0.06 9.21
N ALA A 147 4.68 -0.43 8.18
CA ALA A 147 4.05 -0.73 6.90
C ALA A 147 3.08 -1.91 7.04
N THR A 148 1.85 -1.75 6.54
CA THR A 148 0.78 -2.77 6.66
C THR A 148 0.10 -3.03 5.31
N PRO A 149 0.82 -3.51 4.28
CA PRO A 149 0.31 -3.63 2.91
C PRO A 149 -0.90 -4.58 2.77
N TRP A 150 -1.11 -5.48 3.73
CA TRP A 150 -2.30 -6.36 3.75
C TRP A 150 -3.62 -5.60 3.97
N LEU A 151 -3.57 -4.32 4.38
CA LEU A 151 -4.73 -3.44 4.53
C LEU A 151 -5.05 -2.63 3.27
N ASP A 152 -4.16 -2.64 2.27
CA ASP A 152 -4.31 -1.84 1.05
C ASP A 152 -5.59 -2.18 0.29
N GLY A 153 -6.33 -1.15 -0.12
CA GLY A 153 -7.62 -1.28 -0.78
C GLY A 153 -8.76 -1.81 0.11
N ARG A 154 -8.51 -2.15 1.39
CA ARG A 154 -9.52 -2.63 2.36
C ARG A 154 -9.92 -1.56 3.38
N HIS A 155 -9.00 -0.66 3.70
CA HIS A 155 -9.22 0.46 4.61
C HIS A 155 -8.89 1.76 3.87
N THR A 156 -9.82 2.72 3.91
CA THR A 156 -9.65 3.99 3.18
C THR A 156 -8.62 4.84 3.92
N ILE A 157 -7.45 5.03 3.31
CA ILE A 157 -6.44 6.00 3.77
C ILE A 157 -6.96 7.40 3.49
N PHE A 158 -6.89 8.28 4.48
CA PHE A 158 -7.40 9.65 4.34
C PHE A 158 -6.50 10.72 4.98
N GLY A 159 -5.32 10.34 5.43
CA GLY A 159 -4.32 11.29 5.89
C GLY A 159 -2.97 10.65 6.18
N LYS A 160 -1.98 11.51 6.44
CA LYS A 160 -0.65 11.13 6.86
C LYS A 160 -0.15 12.06 7.96
N VAL A 161 0.47 11.48 8.99
CA VAL A 161 1.16 12.21 10.04
C VAL A 161 2.35 12.96 9.45
N VAL A 162 2.42 14.25 9.75
CA VAL A 162 3.50 15.17 9.32
C VAL A 162 4.20 15.83 10.51
N GLY A 163 3.82 15.48 11.74
CA GLY A 163 4.49 15.88 12.96
C GLY A 163 4.00 15.05 14.15
N GLY A 164 4.86 14.79 15.13
CA GLY A 164 4.51 14.02 16.32
C GLY A 164 4.54 12.50 16.16
N GLU A 165 5.31 11.96 15.20
CA GLU A 165 5.42 10.49 15.00
C GLU A 165 5.87 9.74 16.27
N ALA A 166 6.72 10.34 17.10
CA ALA A 166 7.15 9.75 18.38
C ALA A 166 5.98 9.55 19.38
N VAL A 167 4.89 10.32 19.25
CA VAL A 167 3.69 10.15 20.07
C VAL A 167 2.96 8.85 19.69
N ILE A 168 3.01 8.43 18.42
CA ILE A 168 2.46 7.15 17.97
C ILE A 168 3.14 6.02 18.75
N ASP A 169 4.46 6.03 18.80
CA ASP A 169 5.25 5.04 19.54
C ASP A 169 4.95 5.10 21.04
N SER A 170 4.86 6.31 21.61
CA SER A 170 4.50 6.47 23.02
C SER A 170 3.12 5.90 23.36
N ILE A 171 2.17 5.95 22.44
CA ILE A 171 0.85 5.36 22.60
C ILE A 171 0.94 3.84 22.41
N ALA A 172 1.60 3.37 21.33
CA ALA A 172 1.75 1.95 20.99
C ALA A 172 2.35 1.09 22.11
N ASN A 173 3.31 1.67 22.83
CA ASN A 173 4.10 0.98 23.85
C ASN A 173 3.48 1.01 25.26
N VAL A 174 2.28 1.59 25.45
CA VAL A 174 1.63 1.58 26.78
C VAL A 174 1.25 0.17 27.22
N GLU A 175 1.11 0.02 28.53
CA GLU A 175 0.58 -1.22 29.12
C GLU A 175 -0.88 -1.42 28.71
N LYS A 176 -1.19 -2.65 28.27
CA LYS A 176 -2.50 -3.02 27.74
C LYS A 176 -3.18 -4.03 28.67
N GLY A 177 -4.50 -3.94 28.72
CA GLY A 177 -5.40 -4.93 29.29
C GLY A 177 -5.94 -5.89 28.21
N PRO A 178 -7.09 -6.54 28.49
CA PRO A 178 -7.76 -7.39 27.51
C PRO A 178 -8.08 -6.65 26.20
N GLN A 179 -8.09 -7.39 25.08
CA GLN A 179 -8.42 -6.88 23.74
C GLN A 179 -7.53 -5.71 23.27
N ASP A 180 -6.28 -5.67 23.73
CA ASP A 180 -5.30 -4.64 23.39
C ASP A 180 -5.70 -3.21 23.82
N LYS A 181 -6.66 -3.07 24.74
CA LYS A 181 -7.07 -1.78 25.29
C LYS A 181 -6.04 -1.27 26.29
N PRO A 182 -5.56 -0.01 26.21
CA PRO A 182 -4.68 0.57 27.23
C PRO A 182 -5.26 0.45 28.65
N LYS A 183 -4.42 0.12 29.64
CA LYS A 183 -4.87 0.08 31.05
C LYS A 183 -5.21 1.46 31.60
N THR A 184 -4.54 2.49 31.09
CA THR A 184 -4.84 3.89 31.34
C THR A 184 -5.30 4.51 30.04
N ASP A 185 -6.48 5.13 30.06
CA ASP A 185 -7.08 5.73 28.88
C ASP A 185 -6.14 6.77 28.26
N ILE A 186 -5.88 6.59 26.97
CA ILE A 186 -5.20 7.58 26.14
C ILE A 186 -6.28 8.41 25.46
N VAL A 187 -6.53 9.60 26.02
CA VAL A 187 -7.63 10.48 25.58
C VAL A 187 -7.16 11.38 24.44
N LEU A 188 -7.96 11.47 23.37
CA LEU A 188 -7.94 12.54 22.39
C LEU A 188 -8.69 13.73 22.99
N THR A 189 -7.94 14.59 23.68
CA THR A 189 -8.52 15.72 24.42
C THR A 189 -9.17 16.72 23.48
N LYS A 190 -8.58 16.90 22.28
CA LYS A 190 -9.09 17.78 21.25
C LYS A 190 -8.62 17.37 19.86
N LEU A 191 -9.49 17.52 18.87
CA LEU A 191 -9.13 17.43 17.46
C LEU A 191 -9.33 18.77 16.74
N ALA A 192 -8.26 19.52 16.57
CA ALA A 192 -8.31 20.83 15.93
C ALA A 192 -8.14 20.70 14.41
N VAL A 193 -9.11 21.18 13.62
CA VAL A 193 -9.00 21.21 12.15
C VAL A 193 -8.74 22.61 11.65
N PHE A 194 -7.75 22.75 10.77
CA PHE A 194 -7.39 24.01 10.11
C PHE A 194 -6.90 23.76 8.68
N SER A 195 -6.79 24.84 7.90
CA SER A 195 -6.33 24.77 6.51
C SER A 195 -5.30 25.85 6.19
N LYS A 196 -4.57 25.63 5.10
CA LYS A 196 -3.65 26.59 4.50
C LYS A 196 -3.84 26.58 2.98
N GLY A 197 -3.83 27.76 2.38
CA GLY A 197 -4.02 27.94 0.95
C GLY A 197 -5.44 28.36 0.56
N ASP A 198 -5.54 29.07 -0.57
CA ASP A 198 -6.79 29.69 -1.03
C ASP A 198 -7.89 28.68 -1.38
N LYS A 199 -7.49 27.48 -1.84
CA LYS A 199 -8.39 26.35 -2.15
C LYS A 199 -9.35 26.03 -1.00
N TYR A 200 -8.93 26.22 0.24
CA TYR A 200 -9.67 25.78 1.42
C TYR A 200 -10.49 26.89 2.11
N LYS A 201 -10.48 28.14 1.60
CA LYS A 201 -11.23 29.27 2.18
C LYS A 201 -12.73 28.99 2.30
N HIS A 202 -13.28 28.19 1.38
CA HIS A 202 -14.70 27.83 1.33
C HIS A 202 -14.92 26.32 1.50
N TYR A 203 -13.98 25.63 2.16
CA TYR A 203 -14.13 24.20 2.41
C TYR A 203 -15.30 23.92 3.36
N ASP A 204 -16.32 23.23 2.86
CA ASP A 204 -17.51 22.83 3.61
C ASP A 204 -17.60 21.31 3.70
N ALA A 205 -17.08 20.79 4.81
CA ALA A 205 -17.00 19.36 5.07
C ALA A 205 -18.39 18.69 5.11
N ALA A 206 -19.40 19.34 5.70
CA ALA A 206 -20.73 18.75 5.80
C ALA A 206 -21.38 18.65 4.41
N LYS A 207 -21.27 19.71 3.61
CA LYS A 207 -21.77 19.70 2.23
C LYS A 207 -21.07 18.66 1.35
N ILE A 208 -19.73 18.61 1.39
CA ILE A 208 -18.94 17.64 0.60
C ILE A 208 -19.32 16.20 0.98
N PHE A 209 -19.49 15.92 2.27
CA PHE A 209 -19.90 14.59 2.72
C PHE A 209 -21.30 14.22 2.23
N GLU A 210 -22.28 15.10 2.42
CA GLU A 210 -23.67 14.84 2.03
C GLU A 210 -23.84 14.65 0.52
N GLU A 211 -23.20 15.49 -0.29
CA GLU A 211 -23.26 15.39 -1.76
C GLU A 211 -22.39 14.24 -2.32
N GLY A 212 -21.37 13.84 -1.58
CA GLY A 212 -20.34 12.90 -2.02
C GLY A 212 -20.64 11.44 -1.68
N LYS A 213 -21.24 11.15 -0.52
CA LYS A 213 -21.42 9.77 -0.02
C LYS A 213 -22.19 8.86 -0.97
N ALA A 214 -23.20 9.39 -1.68
CA ALA A 214 -23.98 8.65 -2.66
C ALA A 214 -23.21 8.37 -3.97
N LYS A 215 -22.11 9.08 -4.23
CA LYS A 215 -21.31 8.98 -5.47
C LYS A 215 -20.09 8.07 -5.32
N ILE A 216 -19.82 7.55 -4.12
CA ILE A 216 -18.65 6.71 -3.84
C ILE A 216 -18.63 5.47 -4.75
N GLU A 217 -19.76 4.77 -4.87
CA GLU A 217 -19.83 3.54 -5.65
C GLU A 217 -19.53 3.77 -7.14
N GLU A 218 -20.10 4.82 -7.74
CA GLU A 218 -19.84 5.22 -9.12
C GLU A 218 -18.35 5.56 -9.33
N LYS A 219 -17.77 6.37 -8.43
CA LYS A 219 -16.35 6.74 -8.48
C LYS A 219 -15.44 5.53 -8.35
N ASN A 220 -15.77 4.60 -7.46
CA ASN A 220 -15.01 3.35 -7.28
C ASN A 220 -15.05 2.51 -8.56
N LYS A 221 -16.21 2.39 -9.21
CA LYS A 221 -16.32 1.68 -10.49
C LYS A 221 -15.45 2.33 -11.57
N ALA A 222 -15.47 3.66 -11.68
CA ALA A 222 -14.63 4.39 -12.63
C ALA A 222 -13.13 4.22 -12.32
N TYR A 223 -12.74 4.27 -11.05
CA TYR A 223 -11.35 4.03 -10.63
C TYR A 223 -10.87 2.62 -11.00
N LEU A 224 -11.66 1.60 -10.68
CA LEU A 224 -11.31 0.21 -10.98
C LEU A 224 -11.22 -0.06 -12.48
N ALA A 225 -12.14 0.48 -13.29
CA ALA A 225 -12.08 0.37 -14.74
C ALA A 225 -10.80 1.02 -15.31
N LYS A 226 -10.45 2.22 -14.83
CA LYS A 226 -9.21 2.89 -15.23
C LYS A 226 -7.96 2.09 -14.81
N ALA A 227 -7.94 1.55 -13.59
CA ALA A 227 -6.84 0.72 -13.10
C ALA A 227 -6.68 -0.57 -13.92
N GLU A 228 -7.78 -1.19 -14.35
CA GLU A 228 -7.77 -2.36 -15.21
C GLU A 228 -7.24 -2.02 -16.62
N GLU A 229 -7.67 -0.90 -17.20
CA GLU A 229 -7.17 -0.40 -18.48
C GLU A 229 -5.66 -0.11 -18.41
N GLU A 230 -5.19 0.59 -17.37
CA GLU A 230 -3.77 0.86 -17.17
C GLU A 230 -2.95 -0.42 -16.99
N LYS A 231 -3.48 -1.41 -16.27
CA LYS A 231 -2.83 -2.72 -16.11
C LYS A 231 -2.75 -3.46 -17.45
N ALA A 232 -3.82 -3.46 -18.24
CA ALA A 232 -3.85 -4.08 -19.56
C ALA A 232 -2.85 -3.40 -20.52
N LYS A 233 -2.79 -2.06 -20.50
CA LYS A 233 -1.82 -1.28 -21.27
C LYS A 233 -0.38 -1.62 -20.89
N LYS A 234 -0.05 -1.62 -19.59
CA LYS A 234 1.29 -2.00 -19.11
C LYS A 234 1.66 -3.43 -19.49
N LEU A 235 0.72 -4.37 -19.41
CA LEU A 235 0.94 -5.75 -19.83
C LEU A 235 1.23 -5.83 -21.34
N LYS A 236 0.46 -5.11 -22.16
CA LYS A 236 0.66 -5.04 -23.60
C LYS A 236 2.03 -4.45 -23.93
N GLU A 237 2.38 -3.31 -23.35
CA GLU A 237 3.69 -2.67 -23.51
C GLU A 237 4.83 -3.59 -23.07
N PHE A 238 4.64 -4.33 -21.96
CA PHE A 238 5.61 -5.32 -21.50
C PHE A 238 5.79 -6.47 -22.49
N VAL A 239 4.71 -7.04 -23.02
CA VAL A 239 4.78 -8.11 -24.04
C VAL A 239 5.46 -7.60 -25.32
N GLU A 240 5.07 -6.43 -25.82
CA GLU A 240 5.68 -5.80 -27.01
C GLU A 240 7.17 -5.50 -26.80
N SER A 241 7.58 -5.07 -25.59
CA SER A 241 8.99 -4.81 -25.27
C SER A 241 9.89 -6.05 -25.37
N GLN A 242 9.30 -7.24 -25.20
CA GLN A 242 10.03 -8.51 -25.29
C GLN A 242 10.20 -8.95 -26.75
N GLU A 243 9.26 -8.64 -27.65
CA GLU A 243 9.21 -9.19 -29.02
C GLU A 243 10.52 -8.99 -29.78
N LYS A 244 11.08 -7.77 -29.73
CA LYS A 244 12.34 -7.48 -30.42
C LYS A 244 13.48 -8.35 -29.86
N LEU A 245 13.65 -8.39 -28.54
CA LEU A 245 14.72 -9.14 -27.88
C LEU A 245 14.59 -10.65 -28.14
N VAL A 246 13.36 -11.15 -28.12
CA VAL A 246 13.03 -12.54 -28.45
C VAL A 246 13.41 -12.85 -29.90
N ASN A 247 13.03 -11.99 -30.86
CA ASN A 247 13.35 -12.20 -32.27
C ASN A 247 14.86 -12.17 -32.54
N ASP A 248 15.57 -11.23 -31.93
CA ASP A 248 17.03 -11.11 -32.02
C ASP A 248 17.72 -12.38 -31.48
N MET A 249 17.23 -12.92 -30.35
CA MET A 249 17.80 -14.11 -29.73
C MET A 249 17.49 -15.40 -30.52
N LYS A 250 16.28 -15.52 -31.09
CA LYS A 250 15.85 -16.69 -31.89
C LYS A 250 16.71 -16.93 -33.12
N ALA A 251 17.28 -15.89 -33.73
CA ALA A 251 17.99 -15.98 -35.00
C ALA A 251 19.17 -16.97 -35.02
N GLY A 252 19.68 -17.39 -33.85
CA GLY A 252 20.76 -18.38 -33.72
C GLY A 252 20.38 -19.65 -32.96
N MET A 253 19.10 -19.95 -32.79
CA MET A 253 18.60 -21.07 -31.97
C MET A 253 17.82 -22.08 -32.81
N GLN A 254 17.84 -23.34 -32.38
CA GLN A 254 16.95 -24.39 -32.86
C GLN A 254 15.60 -24.28 -32.15
N SER A 255 14.52 -24.74 -32.80
CA SER A 255 13.18 -24.75 -32.21
C SER A 255 12.59 -26.15 -32.18
N THR A 256 11.77 -26.42 -31.17
CA THR A 256 10.97 -27.65 -31.07
C THR A 256 9.52 -27.39 -31.49
N GLU A 257 8.71 -28.45 -31.60
CA GLU A 257 7.29 -28.36 -31.95
C GLU A 257 6.45 -27.62 -30.88
N SER A 258 6.88 -27.65 -29.62
CA SER A 258 6.20 -26.94 -28.52
C SER A 258 6.46 -25.43 -28.54
N GLY A 259 7.41 -24.97 -29.36
CA GLY A 259 7.86 -23.58 -29.40
C GLY A 259 9.00 -23.27 -28.43
N LEU A 260 9.62 -24.27 -27.81
CA LEU A 260 10.88 -24.09 -27.09
C LEU A 260 12.00 -23.78 -28.09
N TYR A 261 12.85 -22.80 -27.75
CA TYR A 261 14.07 -22.52 -28.50
C TYR A 261 15.29 -22.91 -27.67
N TYR A 262 16.30 -23.50 -28.29
CA TYR A 262 17.52 -23.90 -27.61
C TYR A 262 18.76 -23.74 -28.49
N LYS A 263 19.91 -23.59 -27.84
CA LYS A 263 21.23 -23.61 -28.49
C LYS A 263 22.20 -24.34 -27.60
N ILE A 264 22.71 -25.48 -28.04
CA ILE A 264 23.80 -26.17 -27.36
C ILE A 264 25.06 -25.31 -27.48
N THR A 265 25.62 -24.91 -26.34
CA THR A 265 26.80 -24.04 -26.24
C THR A 265 28.10 -24.82 -26.00
N LYS A 266 27.99 -26.06 -25.48
CA LYS A 266 29.09 -27.01 -25.36
C LYS A 266 28.55 -28.42 -25.59
N GLN A 267 29.18 -29.14 -26.52
CA GLN A 267 28.82 -30.53 -26.85
C GLN A 267 29.70 -31.54 -26.13
N THR A 268 29.16 -32.72 -25.87
CA THR A 268 29.89 -33.85 -25.30
C THR A 268 29.51 -35.18 -25.98
N SER A 269 30.24 -36.24 -25.66
CA SER A 269 29.90 -37.62 -26.02
C SER A 269 29.05 -38.33 -24.96
N GLY A 270 28.41 -37.57 -24.06
CA GLY A 270 27.52 -38.11 -23.02
C GLY A 270 26.25 -38.73 -23.58
N VAL A 271 25.39 -39.23 -22.70
CA VAL A 271 24.07 -39.77 -23.05
C VAL A 271 22.97 -38.79 -22.67
N ASN A 272 21.85 -38.84 -23.38
CA ASN A 272 20.65 -38.10 -23.02
C ASN A 272 19.95 -38.76 -21.82
N PRO A 273 19.34 -37.98 -20.91
CA PRO A 273 18.46 -38.54 -19.89
C PRO A 273 17.15 -39.04 -20.51
N THR A 274 16.47 -39.94 -19.82
CA THR A 274 15.11 -40.41 -20.16
C THR A 274 14.08 -39.83 -19.20
N PRO A 275 12.81 -39.67 -19.63
CA PRO A 275 11.75 -39.18 -18.75
C PRO A 275 11.63 -40.01 -17.47
N GLY A 276 11.55 -39.33 -16.32
CA GLY A 276 11.49 -39.91 -14.99
C GLY A 276 12.84 -40.05 -14.28
N GLN A 277 13.96 -39.90 -15.00
CA GLN A 277 15.28 -39.90 -14.36
C GLN A 277 15.52 -38.60 -13.58
N THR A 278 16.23 -38.74 -12.45
CA THR A 278 16.76 -37.60 -11.71
C THR A 278 18.07 -37.14 -12.36
N VAL A 279 18.18 -35.85 -12.61
CA VAL A 279 19.37 -35.21 -13.19
C VAL A 279 19.86 -34.09 -12.29
N ALA A 280 21.18 -33.88 -12.26
CA ALA A 280 21.81 -32.75 -11.59
C ALA A 280 22.05 -31.64 -12.63
N VAL A 281 21.49 -30.46 -12.40
CA VAL A 281 21.55 -29.33 -13.35
C VAL A 281 22.07 -28.07 -12.69
N HIS A 282 23.09 -27.46 -13.30
CA HIS A 282 23.45 -26.08 -13.04
C HIS A 282 22.68 -25.15 -13.97
N TYR A 283 22.30 -23.96 -13.50
CA TYR A 283 21.51 -23.02 -14.28
C TYR A 283 21.70 -21.56 -13.85
N ALA A 284 21.49 -20.65 -14.79
CA ALA A 284 21.22 -19.24 -14.56
C ALA A 284 19.95 -18.84 -15.30
N GLY A 285 18.91 -18.45 -14.55
CA GLY A 285 17.61 -18.02 -15.06
C GLY A 285 17.51 -16.50 -15.11
N LYS A 286 17.17 -15.97 -16.28
CA LYS A 286 17.04 -14.54 -16.57
C LYS A 286 15.76 -14.26 -17.35
N LEU A 287 15.25 -13.04 -17.22
CA LEU A 287 14.27 -12.48 -18.15
C LEU A 287 14.96 -12.16 -19.48
N ILE A 288 14.18 -11.99 -20.55
CA ILE A 288 14.72 -11.71 -21.89
C ILE A 288 15.48 -10.37 -21.99
N ASN A 289 15.21 -9.43 -21.08
CA ASN A 289 15.96 -8.18 -20.95
C ASN A 289 17.33 -8.35 -20.23
N GLY A 290 17.67 -9.57 -19.81
CA GLY A 290 18.91 -9.91 -19.11
C GLY A 290 18.84 -9.85 -17.58
N GLU A 291 17.71 -9.43 -17.00
CA GLU A 291 17.53 -9.40 -15.55
C GLU A 291 17.52 -10.80 -14.95
N GLU A 292 18.51 -11.11 -14.10
CA GLU A 292 18.65 -12.42 -13.47
C GLU A 292 17.72 -12.57 -12.26
N PHE A 293 16.96 -13.66 -12.20
CA PHE A 293 16.08 -13.97 -11.07
C PHE A 293 16.59 -15.12 -10.19
N ASP A 294 17.40 -16.04 -10.73
CA ASP A 294 18.05 -17.11 -9.95
C ASP A 294 19.27 -17.67 -10.69
N ASN A 295 20.29 -18.10 -9.94
CA ASN A 295 21.54 -18.59 -10.49
C ASN A 295 22.22 -19.56 -9.52
N SER A 296 22.29 -20.84 -9.92
CA SER A 296 22.91 -21.90 -9.11
C SER A 296 24.44 -21.92 -9.21
N PHE A 297 25.02 -21.38 -10.28
CA PHE A 297 26.49 -21.24 -10.41
C PHE A 297 27.06 -20.33 -9.32
N LYS A 298 26.35 -19.25 -8.95
CA LYS A 298 26.75 -18.36 -7.84
C LYS A 298 26.83 -19.07 -6.49
N ARG A 299 26.04 -20.13 -6.32
CA ARG A 299 26.02 -20.96 -5.10
C ARG A 299 26.93 -22.19 -5.21
N ASN A 300 27.48 -22.46 -6.40
CA ASN A 300 28.23 -23.66 -6.72
C ASN A 300 27.53 -24.97 -6.25
N ALA A 301 26.20 -25.00 -6.36
CA ALA A 301 25.37 -26.12 -5.96
C ALA A 301 24.34 -26.41 -7.06
N PRO A 302 24.48 -27.51 -7.83
CA PRO A 302 23.47 -27.91 -8.81
C PRO A 302 22.20 -28.37 -8.08
N ILE A 303 21.09 -28.41 -8.81
CA ILE A 303 19.83 -28.93 -8.29
C ILE A 303 19.56 -30.32 -8.88
N ASP A 304 19.09 -31.23 -8.04
CA ASP A 304 18.61 -32.54 -8.44
C ASP A 304 17.12 -32.48 -8.73
N ILE A 305 16.72 -32.80 -9.95
CA ILE A 305 15.33 -32.73 -10.40
C ILE A 305 14.95 -33.98 -11.21
N PRO A 306 13.76 -34.56 -11.00
CA PRO A 306 13.20 -35.54 -11.93
C PRO A 306 12.73 -34.83 -13.19
N ILE A 307 13.16 -35.30 -14.36
CA ILE A 307 12.90 -34.62 -15.65
C ILE A 307 11.84 -35.33 -16.50
N GLY A 308 11.03 -34.58 -17.22
CA GLY A 308 10.03 -35.11 -18.17
C GLY A 308 8.77 -35.65 -17.49
N VAL A 309 8.49 -35.25 -16.25
CA VAL A 309 7.37 -35.76 -15.43
C VAL A 309 6.48 -34.67 -14.83
N GLY A 310 6.64 -33.41 -15.24
CA GLY A 310 5.80 -32.28 -14.80
C GLY A 310 6.17 -31.71 -13.43
N GLN A 311 7.38 -31.98 -12.93
CA GLN A 311 7.87 -31.49 -11.63
C GLN A 311 8.58 -30.14 -11.74
N VAL A 312 8.93 -29.72 -12.96
CA VAL A 312 9.49 -28.41 -13.29
C VAL A 312 8.67 -27.76 -14.41
N ILE A 313 9.01 -26.53 -14.79
CA ILE A 313 8.34 -25.87 -15.92
C ILE A 313 8.51 -26.70 -17.21
N LYS A 314 7.50 -26.67 -18.09
CA LYS A 314 7.47 -27.52 -19.29
C LYS A 314 8.70 -27.32 -20.18
N GLY A 315 9.20 -26.09 -20.28
CA GLY A 315 10.39 -25.78 -21.07
C GLY A 315 11.67 -26.41 -20.51
N TRP A 316 11.74 -26.69 -19.21
CA TRP A 316 12.84 -27.46 -18.61
C TRP A 316 12.66 -28.95 -18.83
N ASP A 317 11.46 -29.47 -18.55
CA ASP A 317 11.12 -30.89 -18.76
C ASP A 317 11.48 -31.33 -20.18
N GLU A 318 11.21 -30.48 -21.16
CA GLU A 318 11.57 -30.70 -22.56
C GLU A 318 13.04 -30.36 -22.84
N GLY A 319 13.50 -29.17 -22.44
CA GLY A 319 14.79 -28.64 -22.84
C GLY A 319 15.98 -29.43 -22.30
N ILE A 320 15.90 -29.93 -21.06
CA ILE A 320 16.98 -30.72 -20.46
C ILE A 320 17.09 -32.11 -21.11
N LEU A 321 15.98 -32.69 -21.58
CA LEU A 321 16.01 -33.96 -22.34
C LEU A 321 16.77 -33.85 -23.67
N LEU A 322 16.91 -32.63 -24.22
CA LEU A 322 17.68 -32.39 -25.44
C LEU A 322 19.20 -32.45 -25.21
N LEU A 323 19.66 -32.27 -23.96
CA LEU A 323 21.07 -32.25 -23.60
C LEU A 323 21.59 -33.67 -23.33
N LYS A 324 22.88 -33.84 -23.56
CA LYS A 324 23.66 -34.98 -23.06
C LYS A 324 24.38 -34.60 -21.77
N GLU A 325 24.70 -35.61 -20.97
CA GLU A 325 25.53 -35.44 -19.77
C GLU A 325 26.83 -34.67 -20.09
N GLY A 326 27.07 -33.58 -19.35
CA GLY A 326 28.18 -32.64 -19.48
C GLY A 326 27.99 -31.52 -20.51
N GLU A 327 26.87 -31.49 -21.25
CA GLU A 327 26.57 -30.41 -22.20
C GLU A 327 26.06 -29.16 -21.48
N THR A 328 26.31 -28.02 -22.12
CA THR A 328 25.70 -26.75 -21.74
C THR A 328 24.83 -26.25 -22.87
N ALA A 329 23.75 -25.56 -22.52
CA ALA A 329 22.84 -24.98 -23.49
C ALA A 329 22.26 -23.67 -22.98
N THR A 330 21.84 -22.82 -23.91
CA THR A 330 20.93 -21.71 -23.61
C THR A 330 19.53 -22.10 -24.11
N LEU A 331 18.56 -22.08 -23.21
CA LEU A 331 17.14 -22.29 -23.50
C LEU A 331 16.43 -20.93 -23.51
N LEU A 332 15.61 -20.69 -24.52
CA LEU A 332 14.69 -19.56 -24.61
C LEU A 332 13.27 -20.10 -24.57
N ILE A 333 12.62 -19.89 -23.43
CA ILE A 333 11.36 -20.51 -23.05
C ILE A 333 10.22 -19.50 -23.19
N PRO A 334 9.22 -19.73 -24.06
CA PRO A 334 8.04 -18.89 -24.15
C PRO A 334 7.19 -18.96 -22.87
N PRO A 335 6.34 -17.94 -22.60
CA PRO A 335 5.50 -17.92 -21.41
C PRO A 335 4.64 -19.18 -21.21
N ALA A 336 4.11 -19.76 -22.29
CA ALA A 336 3.28 -20.96 -22.26
C ALA A 336 4.03 -22.23 -21.78
N LEU A 337 5.36 -22.25 -21.89
CA LEU A 337 6.23 -23.32 -21.38
C LEU A 337 6.91 -22.95 -20.06
N GLY A 338 6.73 -21.70 -19.61
CA GLY A 338 7.18 -21.18 -18.31
C GLY A 338 6.03 -21.00 -17.34
N TYR A 339 5.85 -19.77 -16.84
CA TYR A 339 4.87 -19.43 -15.79
C TYR A 339 3.59 -18.73 -16.28
N GLY A 340 3.44 -18.52 -17.60
CA GLY A 340 2.25 -17.96 -18.24
C GLY A 340 1.77 -16.62 -17.66
N GLU A 341 0.46 -16.40 -17.67
CA GLU A 341 -0.20 -15.19 -17.17
C GLU A 341 -0.05 -14.98 -15.65
N ARG A 342 0.35 -16.02 -14.93
CA ARG A 342 0.50 -15.95 -13.47
C ARG A 342 1.84 -15.33 -13.06
N GLY A 343 2.90 -15.55 -13.83
CA GLY A 343 4.27 -15.25 -13.38
C GLY A 343 4.67 -16.10 -12.17
N ALA A 344 5.79 -15.76 -11.52
CA ALA A 344 6.29 -16.50 -10.35
C ALA A 344 7.16 -15.67 -9.40
N GLY A 345 7.04 -15.97 -8.11
CA GLY A 345 7.97 -15.51 -7.06
C GLY A 345 8.07 -13.99 -6.84
N GLY A 346 7.20 -13.19 -7.46
CA GLY A 346 7.30 -11.72 -7.44
C GLY A 346 8.46 -11.15 -8.27
N VAL A 347 9.31 -12.01 -8.83
CA VAL A 347 10.50 -11.65 -9.63
C VAL A 347 10.34 -12.01 -11.11
N ILE A 348 9.36 -12.86 -11.44
CA ILE A 348 9.01 -13.19 -12.83
C ILE A 348 7.63 -12.60 -13.13
N PRO A 349 7.55 -11.51 -13.91
CA PRO A 349 6.29 -10.93 -14.33
C PRO A 349 5.43 -11.91 -15.16
N PRO A 350 4.10 -11.74 -15.17
CA PRO A 350 3.19 -12.40 -16.10
C PRO A 350 3.67 -12.31 -17.55
N ASN A 351 3.50 -13.39 -18.32
CA ASN A 351 3.81 -13.44 -19.75
C ASN A 351 5.29 -13.13 -20.09
N SER A 352 6.21 -13.47 -19.19
CA SER A 352 7.65 -13.33 -19.44
C SER A 352 8.21 -14.48 -20.25
N TRP A 353 9.02 -14.16 -21.25
CA TRP A 353 9.99 -15.07 -21.85
C TRP A 353 11.16 -15.27 -20.89
N LEU A 354 11.59 -16.51 -20.74
CA LEU A 354 12.67 -16.89 -19.83
C LEU A 354 13.88 -17.35 -20.64
N VAL A 355 15.06 -16.91 -20.22
CA VAL A 355 16.34 -17.38 -20.72
C VAL A 355 16.99 -18.20 -19.62
N PHE A 356 17.35 -19.44 -19.93
CA PHE A 356 18.10 -20.29 -19.02
C PHE A 356 19.40 -20.73 -19.67
N ASP A 357 20.52 -20.33 -19.08
CA ASP A 357 21.81 -20.95 -19.36
C ASP A 357 21.94 -22.17 -18.44
N VAL A 358 21.96 -23.38 -18.99
CA VAL A 358 21.95 -24.64 -18.24
C VAL A 358 23.18 -25.49 -18.53
N GLU A 359 23.59 -26.29 -17.55
CA GLU A 359 24.59 -27.36 -17.66
C GLU A 359 24.01 -28.63 -17.06
N LEU A 360 23.90 -29.70 -17.85
CA LEU A 360 23.51 -31.01 -17.37
C LEU A 360 24.75 -31.69 -16.76
N VAL A 361 24.89 -31.63 -15.45
CA VAL A 361 26.11 -32.07 -14.73
C VAL A 361 26.22 -33.59 -14.74
N SER A 362 25.14 -34.28 -14.36
CA SER A 362 25.12 -35.75 -14.27
C SER A 362 23.70 -36.31 -14.36
N ILE A 363 23.58 -37.56 -14.79
CA ILE A 363 22.32 -38.32 -14.76
C ILE A 363 22.43 -39.35 -13.63
N GLN A 364 21.49 -39.34 -12.70
CA GLN A 364 21.48 -40.30 -11.60
C GLN A 364 21.02 -41.67 -12.12
N LYS A 365 21.71 -42.72 -11.68
CA LYS A 365 21.50 -44.10 -12.15
C LYS A 365 20.34 -44.79 -11.45
#